data_AF-A0AAV5P7U4-F1
#
_entry.id   AF-A0AAV5P7U4-F1
#
_cell.length_a   1.000
_cell.length_b   1.000
_cell.length_c   1.000
_cell.angle_alpha   90.00
_cell.angle_beta   90.00
_cell.angle_gamma   90.00
#
_symmetry.space_group_name_H-M   'P 1'
#
loop_
_entity.id
_entity.type
_entity.pdbx_description
1 polymer ?
#
loop_
_entity_poly.entity_id
_entity_poly.type
_entity_poly.pdbx_seq_one_letter_code
_entity_poly.pdbx_strand_id
1 'polypeptide(L)'
;MSTSTPHPPLSDRTPAPAPSGRDRGPSTRGGPPVRPGRASRGRWIAPAAAAWWTLGGVVALVVTLTGGTLAVGAANDLSFGALSGVPGAALTPWVAVLALVGAATALRAWLGARRGPVARTDRAVTVAATAVVSAGVLALTDASILARLGYLPVTLVMAPFDPVIRAAFEDFLGAGPLTQLALLGGGALLVASTWRFVRRGAGACASCGRRHDGHDPAWTTPAAAARWGRTAALVAAAIPTFYAVTRIAWVLGIPLGFSPDDVAQLAGDDGWVAALGLGGFALVGAVLTLGLFQRWGEVFPRWTVGLAGRRVPVGLAVVPATVVAVAVLPAGLSLIVLGFGESRLALTADSWGAVGPTLLWPVWSLALGAATYAYWLRRRGACRVCARG
;
A
#
# COMPACT_ATOMS: atom_id res chain seq x y z
N MET A 1 6.12 -110.61 45.34
CA MET A 1 4.81 -110.20 45.86
C MET A 1 4.40 -108.89 45.18
N SER A 2 3.30 -108.95 44.42
CA SER A 2 2.40 -107.86 43.98
C SER A 2 2.97 -106.78 43.04
N THR A 3 2.72 -106.84 41.71
CA THR A 3 1.62 -106.16 40.94
C THR A 3 1.68 -104.63 41.05
N SER A 4 1.69 -103.77 40.02
CA SER A 4 0.98 -103.78 38.72
C SER A 4 1.38 -102.55 37.86
N THR A 5 1.62 -102.79 36.54
CA THR A 5 1.30 -102.07 35.27
C THR A 5 1.19 -100.51 35.10
N PRO A 6 1.35 -99.96 33.85
CA PRO A 6 2.04 -98.68 33.54
C PRO A 6 1.28 -97.63 32.67
N HIS A 7 1.88 -96.44 32.45
CA HIS A 7 1.94 -95.55 31.22
C HIS A 7 2.18 -94.05 31.57
N PRO A 8 2.55 -93.13 30.63
CA PRO A 8 3.72 -93.01 29.74
C PRO A 8 4.42 -91.60 29.90
N PRO A 9 5.35 -91.13 29.04
CA PRO A 9 6.39 -90.15 29.42
C PRO A 9 6.01 -88.68 29.18
N LEU A 10 6.63 -87.77 29.93
CA LEU A 10 6.61 -86.33 29.66
C LEU A 10 8.02 -85.80 29.44
N SER A 11 8.21 -85.27 28.23
CA SER A 11 9.35 -84.47 27.78
C SER A 11 9.28 -83.07 28.37
N ASP A 12 10.37 -82.57 28.95
CA ASP A 12 10.56 -81.13 29.15
C ASP A 12 11.73 -80.64 28.29
N ARG A 13 11.38 -79.80 27.32
CA ARG A 13 12.26 -79.21 26.32
C ARG A 13 12.84 -77.91 26.87
N THR A 14 14.16 -77.83 26.90
CA THR A 14 14.93 -76.59 27.04
C THR A 14 14.56 -75.62 25.90
N PRO A 15 14.23 -74.35 26.16
CA PRO A 15 13.87 -73.41 25.09
C PRO A 15 15.10 -72.92 24.32
N ALA A 16 14.98 -72.96 22.99
CA ALA A 16 15.91 -72.40 22.03
C ALA A 16 15.93 -70.84 22.07
N PRO A 17 17.05 -70.18 21.75
CA PRO A 17 17.10 -68.74 21.59
C PRO A 17 16.39 -68.30 20.28
N ALA A 18 15.54 -67.28 20.41
CA ALA A 18 14.72 -66.73 19.34
C ALA A 18 15.53 -65.92 18.30
N PRO A 19 15.03 -65.75 17.06
CA PRO A 19 15.80 -65.25 15.92
C PRO A 19 15.91 -63.72 15.85
N SER A 20 17.00 -63.29 15.21
CA SER A 20 17.38 -61.92 14.84
C SER A 20 16.23 -61.07 14.27
N GLY A 21 15.88 -60.01 15.02
CA GLY A 21 14.89 -59.01 14.64
C GLY A 21 15.50 -57.90 13.76
N ARG A 22 15.00 -57.87 12.53
CA ARG A 22 15.16 -56.88 11.45
C ARG A 22 15.12 -55.41 11.89
N ASP A 23 15.92 -54.63 11.15
CA ASP A 23 15.81 -53.21 10.82
C ASP A 23 14.54 -52.49 11.28
N ARG A 24 14.70 -51.58 12.26
CA ARG A 24 13.73 -50.52 12.53
C ARG A 24 14.25 -49.21 11.95
N GLY A 25 13.82 -48.91 10.72
CA GLY A 25 13.90 -47.56 10.17
C GLY A 25 13.11 -46.56 11.04
N PRO A 26 13.47 -45.27 11.03
CA PRO A 26 12.81 -44.26 11.85
C PRO A 26 11.36 -44.09 11.39
N SER A 27 10.43 -44.45 12.27
CA SER A 27 9.01 -44.17 12.11
C SER A 27 8.80 -42.65 12.05
N THR A 28 8.51 -42.14 10.85
CA THR A 28 7.95 -40.81 10.65
C THR A 28 6.57 -40.78 11.29
N ARG A 29 6.51 -40.40 12.57
CA ARG A 29 5.24 -40.03 13.21
C ARG A 29 4.68 -38.84 12.43
N GLY A 30 3.71 -39.12 11.57
CA GLY A 30 2.91 -38.09 10.92
C GLY A 30 2.32 -37.21 12.00
N GLY A 31 2.79 -35.95 12.06
CA GLY A 31 2.15 -34.92 12.85
C GLY A 31 0.67 -34.81 12.44
N PRO A 32 -0.22 -34.38 13.35
CA PRO A 32 -1.62 -34.25 13.04
C PRO A 32 -1.80 -33.41 11.77
N PRO A 33 -2.71 -33.79 10.84
CA PRO A 33 -2.98 -32.98 9.67
C PRO A 33 -3.35 -31.58 10.14
N VAL A 34 -2.56 -30.59 9.72
CA VAL A 34 -2.86 -29.18 9.97
C VAL A 34 -4.24 -28.93 9.38
N ARG A 35 -5.25 -28.79 10.25
CA ARG A 35 -6.59 -28.38 9.84
C ARG A 35 -6.43 -27.13 8.98
N PRO A 36 -6.97 -27.07 7.74
CA PRO A 36 -6.86 -25.88 6.90
C PRO A 36 -7.59 -24.73 7.60
N GLY A 37 -6.83 -23.95 8.37
CA GLY A 37 -7.34 -22.82 9.11
C GLY A 37 -7.87 -21.78 8.13
N ARG A 38 -9.20 -21.60 8.10
CA ARG A 38 -9.94 -20.54 7.38
C ARG A 38 -9.15 -19.88 6.24
N ALA A 39 -9.20 -20.50 5.06
CA ALA A 39 -8.62 -20.02 3.81
C ALA A 39 -9.28 -18.72 3.24
N SER A 40 -9.76 -17.81 4.09
CA SER A 40 -10.65 -16.69 3.71
C SER A 40 -9.96 -15.34 3.55
N ARG A 41 -8.74 -15.12 4.08
CA ARG A 41 -8.10 -13.79 4.01
C ARG A 41 -7.75 -13.42 2.58
N GLY A 42 -8.53 -12.50 2.02
CA GLY A 42 -8.28 -11.87 0.73
C GLY A 42 -8.96 -12.54 -0.48
N ARG A 43 -9.72 -13.63 -0.31
CA ARG A 43 -10.54 -14.16 -1.42
C ARG A 43 -11.53 -13.12 -1.97
N TRP A 44 -11.95 -12.18 -1.13
CA TRP A 44 -12.87 -11.09 -1.47
C TRP A 44 -12.27 -10.01 -2.38
N ILE A 45 -10.94 -9.87 -2.47
CA ILE A 45 -10.34 -8.73 -3.21
C ILE A 45 -10.63 -8.80 -4.71
N ALA A 46 -10.49 -9.98 -5.33
CA ALA A 46 -10.75 -10.13 -6.77
C ALA A 46 -12.23 -9.87 -7.14
N PRO A 47 -13.23 -10.46 -6.45
CA PRO A 47 -14.63 -10.15 -6.72
C PRO A 47 -15.00 -8.72 -6.32
N ALA A 48 -14.44 -8.15 -5.25
CA ALA A 48 -14.69 -6.76 -4.89
C ALA A 48 -14.12 -5.78 -5.94
N ALA A 49 -12.91 -6.03 -6.46
CA ALA A 49 -12.35 -5.25 -7.55
C ALA A 49 -13.24 -5.33 -8.80
N ALA A 50 -13.70 -6.54 -9.16
CA ALA A 50 -14.60 -6.72 -10.30
C ALA A 50 -15.90 -5.94 -10.09
N ALA A 51 -16.57 -6.10 -8.94
CA ALA A 51 -17.80 -5.40 -8.60
C ALA A 51 -17.62 -3.87 -8.60
N TRP A 52 -16.53 -3.37 -8.01
CA TRP A 52 -16.23 -1.94 -7.94
C TRP A 52 -16.09 -1.32 -9.33
N TRP A 53 -15.27 -1.92 -10.19
CA TRP A 53 -15.04 -1.40 -11.52
C TRP A 53 -16.21 -1.61 -12.46
N THR A 54 -16.98 -2.71 -12.33
CA THR A 54 -18.22 -2.89 -13.11
C THR A 54 -19.28 -1.86 -12.71
N LEU A 55 -19.47 -1.63 -11.40
CA LEU A 55 -20.45 -0.66 -10.93
C LEU A 55 -20.04 0.75 -11.34
N GLY A 56 -18.78 1.14 -11.09
CA GLY A 56 -18.25 2.43 -11.52
C GLY A 56 -18.30 2.62 -13.04
N GLY A 57 -18.04 1.56 -13.82
CA GLY A 57 -18.16 1.58 -15.28
C GLY A 57 -19.59 1.79 -15.76
N VAL A 58 -20.56 1.10 -15.16
CA VAL A 58 -22.00 1.30 -15.45
C VAL A 58 -22.43 2.72 -15.10
N VAL A 59 -22.06 3.22 -13.91
CA VAL A 59 -22.39 4.59 -13.50
C VAL A 59 -21.78 5.61 -14.46
N ALA A 60 -20.48 5.52 -14.74
CA ALA A 60 -19.80 6.45 -15.66
C ALA A 60 -20.39 6.38 -17.08
N LEU A 61 -20.75 5.18 -17.56
CA LEU A 61 -21.39 4.99 -18.85
C LEU A 61 -22.79 5.62 -18.89
N VAL A 62 -23.62 5.39 -17.87
CA VAL A 62 -24.95 5.99 -17.77
C VAL A 62 -24.84 7.52 -17.77
N VAL A 63 -23.97 8.08 -16.92
CA VAL A 63 -23.73 9.54 -16.87
C VAL A 63 -23.30 10.08 -18.23
N THR A 64 -22.39 9.37 -18.92
CA THR A 64 -21.95 9.73 -20.27
C THR A 64 -23.11 9.73 -21.27
N LEU A 65 -23.93 8.68 -21.27
CA LEU A 65 -25.04 8.51 -22.22
C LEU A 65 -26.21 9.47 -21.94
N THR A 66 -26.43 9.88 -20.70
CA THR A 66 -27.45 10.88 -20.32
C THR A 66 -26.97 12.32 -20.48
N GLY A 67 -25.74 12.55 -20.97
CA GLY A 67 -25.15 13.89 -21.11
C GLY A 67 -24.77 14.56 -19.78
N GLY A 68 -24.66 13.78 -18.70
CA GLY A 68 -24.18 14.26 -17.41
C GLY A 68 -22.66 14.39 -17.36
N THR A 69 -22.16 15.04 -16.31
CA THR A 69 -20.72 15.26 -16.10
C THR A 69 -20.30 14.73 -14.72
N LEU A 70 -19.24 13.92 -14.69
CA LEU A 70 -18.59 13.51 -13.44
C LEU A 70 -17.75 14.66 -12.89
N ALA A 71 -17.56 14.69 -11.56
CA ALA A 71 -16.74 15.69 -10.87
C ALA A 71 -15.24 15.43 -11.09
N VAL A 72 -14.79 15.62 -12.32
CA VAL A 72 -13.40 15.44 -12.80
C VAL A 72 -12.96 16.63 -13.65
N GLY A 73 -11.65 16.89 -13.69
CA GLY A 73 -11.10 18.06 -14.37
C GLY A 73 -11.70 19.37 -13.87
N ALA A 74 -12.13 20.24 -14.77
CA ALA A 74 -12.73 21.53 -14.44
C ALA A 74 -14.08 21.43 -13.72
N ALA A 75 -14.75 20.28 -13.75
CA ALA A 75 -15.98 20.04 -12.99
C ALA A 75 -15.73 19.65 -11.52
N ASN A 76 -14.47 19.57 -11.11
CA ASN A 76 -14.08 19.46 -9.71
C ASN A 76 -13.55 20.83 -9.25
N ASP A 77 -14.43 21.63 -8.64
CA ASP A 77 -14.19 23.05 -8.31
C ASP A 77 -12.96 23.29 -7.42
N LEU A 78 -12.53 22.27 -6.68
CA LEU A 78 -11.38 22.31 -5.77
C LEU A 78 -10.17 21.52 -6.33
N SER A 79 -10.13 21.26 -7.63
CA SER A 79 -9.07 20.47 -8.27
C SER A 79 -7.78 21.27 -8.42
N PHE A 80 -6.68 20.67 -7.98
CA PHE A 80 -5.32 21.18 -8.21
C PHE A 80 -4.49 20.14 -8.97
N GLY A 81 -4.98 19.73 -10.13
CA GLY A 81 -4.50 18.59 -10.90
C GLY A 81 -4.04 18.93 -12.31
N ALA A 82 -3.32 18.00 -12.94
CA ALA A 82 -2.84 18.15 -14.33
C ALA A 82 -3.98 18.33 -15.35
N LEU A 83 -5.18 17.82 -15.06
CA LEU A 83 -6.35 17.89 -15.92
C LEU A 83 -7.37 18.94 -15.46
N SER A 84 -7.03 19.81 -14.49
CA SER A 84 -7.98 20.79 -13.93
C SER A 84 -8.52 21.77 -14.97
N GLY A 85 -7.75 22.08 -16.02
CA GLY A 85 -8.20 22.95 -17.12
C GLY A 85 -9.09 22.26 -18.17
N VAL A 86 -9.25 20.94 -18.11
CA VAL A 86 -10.03 20.19 -19.11
C VAL A 86 -11.50 20.11 -18.70
N PRO A 87 -12.46 20.45 -19.59
CA PRO A 87 -13.88 20.34 -19.28
C PRO A 87 -14.28 18.94 -18.82
N GLY A 88 -15.00 18.84 -17.69
CA GLY A 88 -15.43 17.54 -17.14
C GLY A 88 -16.29 16.73 -18.11
N ALA A 89 -17.12 17.39 -18.92
CA ALA A 89 -17.92 16.74 -19.97
C ALA A 89 -17.05 16.01 -21.01
N ALA A 90 -15.85 16.54 -21.32
CA ALA A 90 -14.91 15.89 -22.23
C ALA A 90 -14.19 14.70 -21.57
N LEU A 91 -13.93 14.75 -20.26
CA LEU A 91 -13.27 13.67 -19.52
C LEU A 91 -14.19 12.52 -19.11
N THR A 92 -15.48 12.79 -18.95
CA THR A 92 -16.47 11.80 -18.47
C THR A 92 -16.55 10.53 -19.34
N PRO A 93 -16.58 10.62 -20.69
CA PRO A 93 -16.49 9.43 -21.55
C PRO A 93 -15.19 8.64 -21.36
N TRP A 94 -14.06 9.31 -21.17
CA TRP A 94 -12.77 8.66 -20.94
C TRP A 94 -12.72 7.94 -19.59
N VAL A 95 -13.37 8.50 -18.56
CA VAL A 95 -13.54 7.83 -17.26
C VAL A 95 -14.37 6.55 -17.43
N ALA A 96 -15.42 6.57 -18.26
CA ALA A 96 -16.20 5.37 -18.57
C ALA A 96 -15.35 4.31 -19.29
N VAL A 97 -14.57 4.69 -20.31
CA VAL A 97 -13.63 3.78 -21.01
C VAL A 97 -12.63 3.18 -20.01
N LEU A 98 -12.00 4.01 -19.19
CA LEU A 98 -11.05 3.59 -18.17
C LEU A 98 -11.69 2.58 -17.20
N ALA A 99 -12.93 2.85 -16.78
CA ALA A 99 -13.67 2.00 -15.86
C ALA A 99 -14.07 0.66 -16.48
N LEU A 100 -14.44 0.63 -17.76
CA LEU A 100 -14.71 -0.60 -18.51
C LEU A 100 -13.44 -1.45 -18.69
N VAL A 101 -12.29 -0.83 -18.98
CA VAL A 101 -11.00 -1.53 -19.01
C VAL A 101 -10.65 -2.08 -17.62
N GLY A 102 -10.87 -1.29 -16.56
CA GLY A 102 -10.74 -1.73 -15.17
C GLY A 102 -11.64 -2.92 -14.84
N ALA A 103 -12.89 -2.92 -15.31
CA ALA A 103 -13.83 -4.00 -15.11
C ALA A 103 -13.40 -5.28 -15.83
N ALA A 104 -13.02 -5.18 -17.11
CA ALA A 104 -12.55 -6.31 -17.91
C ALA A 104 -11.29 -6.94 -17.30
N THR A 105 -10.34 -6.11 -16.84
CA THR A 105 -9.10 -6.57 -16.20
C THR A 105 -9.36 -7.23 -14.85
N ALA A 106 -10.22 -6.65 -14.01
CA ALA A 106 -10.60 -7.23 -12.72
C ALA A 106 -11.36 -8.56 -12.89
N LEU A 107 -12.32 -8.62 -13.81
CA LEU A 107 -13.06 -9.84 -14.17
C LEU A 107 -12.12 -10.93 -14.67
N ARG A 108 -11.17 -10.58 -15.54
CA ARG A 108 -10.15 -11.51 -16.03
C ARG A 108 -9.28 -12.04 -14.89
N ALA A 109 -8.82 -11.20 -13.97
CA ALA A 109 -8.03 -11.61 -12.81
C ALA A 109 -8.83 -12.52 -11.85
N TRP A 110 -10.15 -12.31 -11.75
CA TRP A 110 -11.06 -13.11 -10.92
C TRP A 110 -11.43 -14.45 -11.55
N LEU A 111 -11.84 -14.45 -12.82
CA LEU A 111 -12.27 -15.65 -13.56
C LEU A 111 -11.07 -16.53 -13.95
N GLY A 112 -9.96 -15.92 -14.36
CA GLY A 112 -8.72 -16.64 -14.67
C GLY A 112 -8.17 -17.38 -13.46
N ALA A 113 -8.46 -16.93 -12.23
CA ALA A 113 -8.10 -17.65 -11.01
C ALA A 113 -8.82 -19.01 -10.86
N ARG A 114 -9.87 -19.28 -11.65
CA ARG A 114 -10.63 -20.54 -11.62
C ARG A 114 -10.13 -21.56 -12.66
N ARG A 115 -9.31 -21.17 -13.63
CA ARG A 115 -9.03 -21.95 -14.86
C ARG A 115 -7.63 -22.58 -14.96
N GLY A 116 -6.96 -22.84 -13.84
CA GLY A 116 -5.66 -23.53 -13.84
C GLY A 116 -4.46 -22.62 -14.16
N PRO A 117 -3.34 -23.16 -14.67
CA PRO A 117 -2.11 -22.40 -14.90
C PRO A 117 -2.31 -21.31 -15.97
N VAL A 118 -1.74 -20.12 -15.70
CA VAL A 118 -1.94 -18.91 -16.51
C VAL A 118 -0.72 -18.68 -17.40
N ALA A 119 -0.94 -18.46 -18.71
CA ALA A 119 0.14 -18.18 -19.65
C ALA A 119 0.94 -16.92 -19.27
N ARG A 120 2.19 -16.82 -19.74
CA ARG A 120 3.03 -15.63 -19.50
C ARG A 120 2.44 -14.39 -20.18
N THR A 121 1.99 -14.53 -21.43
CA THR A 121 1.31 -13.49 -22.19
C THR A 121 0.08 -12.98 -21.44
N ASP A 122 -0.68 -13.90 -20.85
CA ASP A 122 -1.88 -13.54 -20.12
C ASP A 122 -1.62 -12.66 -18.90
N ARG A 123 -0.54 -12.95 -18.18
CA ARG A 123 -0.07 -12.14 -17.05
C ARG A 123 0.42 -10.77 -17.53
N ALA A 124 1.20 -10.74 -18.61
CA ALA A 124 1.74 -9.50 -19.17
C ALA A 124 0.61 -8.54 -19.60
N VAL A 125 -0.41 -9.05 -20.31
CA VAL A 125 -1.58 -8.26 -20.72
C VAL A 125 -2.34 -7.70 -19.51
N THR A 126 -2.57 -8.52 -18.48
CA THR A 126 -3.27 -8.04 -17.27
C THR A 126 -2.46 -6.98 -16.50
N VAL A 127 -1.13 -7.12 -16.45
CA VAL A 127 -0.25 -6.11 -15.86
C VAL A 127 -0.26 -4.82 -16.67
N ALA A 128 -0.11 -4.90 -17.99
CA ALA A 128 -0.13 -3.74 -18.87
C ALA A 128 -1.46 -2.97 -18.77
N ALA A 129 -2.58 -3.68 -18.82
CA ALA A 129 -3.89 -3.05 -18.69
C ALA A 129 -4.13 -2.46 -17.28
N THR A 130 -3.63 -3.10 -16.23
CA THR A 130 -3.64 -2.51 -14.87
C THR A 130 -2.79 -1.25 -14.79
N ALA A 131 -1.63 -1.21 -15.46
CA ALA A 131 -0.77 -0.04 -15.52
C ALA A 131 -1.45 1.13 -16.25
N VAL A 132 -2.12 0.87 -17.38
CA VAL A 132 -2.93 1.88 -18.09
C VAL A 132 -4.04 2.42 -17.20
N VAL A 133 -4.80 1.55 -16.54
CA VAL A 133 -5.87 1.98 -15.63
C VAL A 133 -5.30 2.81 -14.46
N SER A 134 -4.19 2.37 -13.88
CA SER A 134 -3.54 3.08 -12.77
C SER A 134 -3.01 4.45 -13.21
N ALA A 135 -2.47 4.57 -14.42
CA ALA A 135 -2.02 5.85 -14.98
C ALA A 135 -3.20 6.82 -15.17
N GLY A 136 -4.34 6.34 -15.69
CA GLY A 136 -5.57 7.14 -15.78
C GLY A 136 -6.09 7.58 -14.41
N VAL A 137 -6.10 6.67 -13.42
CA VAL A 137 -6.47 7.01 -12.03
C VAL A 137 -5.56 8.10 -11.47
N LEU A 138 -4.25 7.99 -11.67
CA LEU A 138 -3.29 8.99 -11.21
C LEU A 138 -3.46 10.34 -11.92
N ALA A 139 -3.83 10.34 -13.21
CA ALA A 139 -4.08 11.58 -13.96
C ALA A 139 -5.38 12.29 -13.53
N LEU A 140 -6.39 11.52 -13.11
CA LEU A 140 -7.69 12.02 -12.63
C LEU A 140 -7.68 12.38 -11.14
N THR A 141 -6.60 12.07 -10.42
CA THR A 141 -6.42 12.38 -9.00
C THR A 141 -5.41 13.51 -8.86
N ASP A 142 -5.62 14.41 -7.91
CA ASP A 142 -4.81 15.61 -7.81
C ASP A 142 -4.20 15.88 -6.42
N ALA A 143 -3.47 16.99 -6.31
CA ALA A 143 -2.79 17.37 -5.08
C ALA A 143 -3.74 17.72 -3.92
N SER A 144 -5.02 17.98 -4.20
CA SER A 144 -6.01 18.30 -3.16
C SER A 144 -6.23 17.12 -2.21
N ILE A 145 -6.06 15.86 -2.64
CA ILE A 145 -6.15 14.70 -1.73
C ILE A 145 -5.08 14.76 -0.65
N LEU A 146 -3.85 15.10 -1.01
CA LEU A 146 -2.77 15.15 -0.04
C LEU A 146 -3.01 16.28 0.97
N ALA A 147 -3.41 17.46 0.49
CA ALA A 147 -3.77 18.59 1.35
C ALA A 147 -4.91 18.19 2.31
N ARG A 148 -5.98 17.60 1.76
CA ARG A 148 -7.12 17.08 2.52
C ARG A 148 -6.68 16.09 3.60
N LEU A 149 -5.88 15.08 3.25
CA LEU A 149 -5.35 14.12 4.23
C LEU A 149 -4.53 14.78 5.34
N GLY A 150 -3.77 15.85 5.01
CA GLY A 150 -3.02 16.63 5.98
C GLY A 150 -3.90 17.40 6.96
N TYR A 151 -4.98 18.03 6.47
CA TYR A 151 -5.91 18.79 7.31
C TYR A 151 -6.97 17.93 8.01
N LEU A 152 -7.20 16.70 7.57
CA LEU A 152 -8.24 15.80 8.09
C LEU A 152 -8.23 15.64 9.62
N PRO A 153 -7.08 15.48 10.32
CA PRO A 153 -7.09 15.38 11.78
C PRO A 153 -7.61 16.64 12.46
N VAL A 154 -7.22 17.81 11.96
CA VAL A 154 -7.66 19.11 12.51
C VAL A 154 -9.14 19.32 12.22
N THR A 155 -9.57 19.08 10.98
CA THR A 155 -10.98 19.26 10.61
C THR A 155 -11.90 18.30 11.35
N LEU A 156 -11.49 17.05 11.55
CA LEU A 156 -12.29 16.06 12.30
C LEU A 156 -12.47 16.43 13.78
N VAL A 157 -11.46 17.03 14.40
CA VAL A 157 -11.53 17.43 15.82
C VAL A 157 -12.24 18.77 15.99
N MET A 158 -12.01 19.73 15.09
CA MET A 158 -12.46 21.12 15.25
C MET A 158 -13.79 21.42 14.55
N ALA A 159 -14.23 20.62 13.57
CA ALA A 159 -15.52 20.84 12.88
C ALA A 159 -16.74 20.92 13.81
N PRO A 160 -16.84 20.19 14.94
CA PRO A 160 -17.94 20.36 15.88
C PRO A 160 -17.96 21.72 16.59
N PHE A 161 -16.81 22.40 16.67
CA PHE A 161 -16.62 23.61 17.47
C PHE A 161 -16.51 24.89 16.65
N ASP A 162 -16.13 24.78 15.38
CA ASP A 162 -15.93 25.93 14.49
C ASP A 162 -16.73 25.78 13.18
N PRO A 163 -17.59 26.74 12.82
CA PRO A 163 -18.43 26.65 11.61
C PRO A 163 -17.63 26.75 10.31
N VAL A 164 -16.51 27.47 10.28
CA VAL A 164 -15.62 27.57 9.10
C VAL A 164 -14.94 26.23 8.86
N ILE A 165 -14.41 25.61 9.92
CA ILE A 165 -13.79 24.28 9.82
C ILE A 165 -14.83 23.21 9.48
N ARG A 166 -16.08 23.38 9.92
CA ARG A 166 -17.19 22.50 9.53
C ARG A 166 -17.47 22.54 8.04
N ALA A 167 -17.58 23.74 7.46
CA ALA A 167 -17.75 23.89 6.02
C ALA A 167 -16.57 23.26 5.26
N ALA A 168 -15.34 23.50 5.72
CA ALA A 168 -14.16 22.86 5.14
C ALA A 168 -14.18 21.33 5.25
N PHE A 169 -14.79 20.75 6.29
CA PHE A 169 -15.01 19.31 6.42
C PHE A 169 -16.11 18.80 5.48
N GLU A 170 -17.21 19.53 5.32
CA GLU A 170 -18.28 19.20 4.37
C GLU A 170 -17.75 19.14 2.93
N ASP A 171 -16.78 19.99 2.58
CA ASP A 171 -16.09 19.94 1.28
C ASP A 171 -15.34 18.62 1.05
N PHE A 172 -14.95 17.87 2.09
CA PHE A 172 -14.38 16.51 1.91
C PHE A 172 -15.41 15.49 1.45
N LEU A 173 -16.68 15.74 1.73
CA LEU A 173 -17.80 14.87 1.36
C LEU A 173 -18.41 15.29 0.01
N GLY A 174 -17.85 16.30 -0.65
CA GLY A 174 -18.24 16.71 -1.99
C GLY A 174 -17.98 15.66 -3.07
N ALA A 175 -18.64 15.82 -4.23
CA ALA A 175 -18.59 14.87 -5.33
C ALA A 175 -17.16 14.66 -5.89
N GLY A 176 -16.36 15.72 -6.01
CA GLY A 176 -14.99 15.65 -6.50
C GLY A 176 -14.09 14.76 -5.64
N PRO A 177 -13.90 15.08 -4.34
CA PRO A 177 -13.11 14.26 -3.42
C PRO A 177 -13.58 12.82 -3.32
N LEU A 178 -14.90 12.59 -3.24
CA LEU A 178 -15.46 11.23 -3.25
C LEU A 178 -15.13 10.48 -4.54
N THR A 179 -15.16 11.14 -5.69
CA THR A 179 -14.76 10.56 -6.98
C THR A 179 -13.29 10.17 -6.98
N GLN A 180 -12.40 11.05 -6.50
CA GLN A 180 -10.97 10.72 -6.47
C GLN A 180 -10.64 9.62 -5.44
N LEU A 181 -11.28 9.61 -4.27
CA LEU A 181 -11.19 8.51 -3.31
C LEU A 181 -11.69 7.20 -3.92
N ALA A 182 -12.77 7.24 -4.70
CA ALA A 182 -13.29 6.07 -5.38
C ALA A 182 -12.34 5.52 -6.46
N LEU A 183 -11.68 6.42 -7.20
CA LEU A 183 -10.66 6.06 -8.19
C LEU A 183 -9.41 5.47 -7.53
N LEU A 184 -8.89 6.08 -6.46
CA LEU A 184 -7.75 5.55 -5.71
C LEU A 184 -8.05 4.19 -5.06
N GLY A 185 -9.22 4.06 -4.42
CA GLY A 185 -9.67 2.81 -3.83
C GLY A 185 -9.84 1.70 -4.88
N GLY A 186 -10.47 2.03 -6.00
CA GLY A 186 -10.62 1.13 -7.15
C GLY A 186 -9.28 0.71 -7.76
N GLY A 187 -8.36 1.66 -7.93
CA GLY A 187 -7.00 1.43 -8.40
C GLY A 187 -6.22 0.50 -7.47
N ALA A 188 -6.27 0.74 -6.16
CA ALA A 188 -5.65 -0.12 -5.17
C ALA A 188 -6.22 -1.55 -5.18
N LEU A 189 -7.55 -1.70 -5.30
CA LEU A 189 -8.20 -3.00 -5.44
C LEU A 189 -7.78 -3.73 -6.73
N LEU A 190 -7.69 -3.01 -7.85
CA LEU A 190 -7.26 -3.58 -9.13
C LEU A 190 -5.81 -4.05 -9.08
N VAL A 191 -4.90 -3.21 -8.60
CA VAL A 191 -3.48 -3.54 -8.40
C VAL A 191 -3.35 -4.76 -7.49
N ALA A 192 -4.06 -4.79 -6.36
CA ALA A 192 -4.05 -5.94 -5.45
C ALA A 192 -4.61 -7.22 -6.11
N SER A 193 -5.67 -7.12 -6.91
CA SER A 193 -6.25 -8.24 -7.66
C SER A 193 -5.27 -8.78 -8.70
N THR A 194 -4.66 -7.89 -9.49
CA THR A 194 -3.67 -8.22 -10.52
C THR A 194 -2.43 -8.86 -9.94
N TRP A 195 -1.85 -8.31 -8.87
CA TRP A 195 -0.69 -8.93 -8.22
C TRP A 195 -0.98 -10.33 -7.70
N ARG A 196 -2.19 -10.57 -7.19
CA ARG A 196 -2.61 -11.90 -6.75
C ARG A 196 -2.78 -12.86 -7.93
N PHE A 197 -3.31 -12.37 -9.04
CA PHE A 197 -3.41 -13.13 -10.29
C PHE A 197 -2.02 -13.52 -10.83
N VAL A 198 -1.10 -12.57 -10.90
CA VAL A 198 0.28 -12.81 -11.34
C VAL A 198 1.01 -13.80 -10.43
N ARG A 199 0.90 -13.63 -9.10
CA ARG A 199 1.51 -14.56 -8.12
C ARG A 199 1.00 -15.99 -8.30
N ARG A 200 -0.32 -16.17 -8.44
CA ARG A 200 -0.92 -17.50 -8.67
C ARG A 200 -0.42 -18.11 -9.97
N GLY A 201 -0.42 -17.35 -11.07
CA GLY A 201 0.09 -17.80 -12.36
C GLY A 201 1.59 -18.10 -12.38
N ALA A 202 2.34 -17.61 -11.39
CA ALA A 202 3.76 -17.91 -11.20
C ALA A 202 4.02 -19.06 -10.21
N GLY A 203 2.99 -19.80 -9.77
CA GLY A 203 3.15 -20.87 -8.77
C GLY A 203 3.47 -20.36 -7.36
N ALA A 204 3.13 -19.11 -7.06
CA ALA A 204 3.30 -18.49 -5.75
C ALA A 204 1.97 -18.30 -5.01
N CYS A 205 2.03 -18.33 -3.69
CA CYS A 205 0.89 -18.06 -2.83
C CYS A 205 0.32 -16.66 -3.13
N ALA A 206 -0.98 -16.58 -3.42
CA ALA A 206 -1.64 -15.31 -3.71
C ALA A 206 -1.50 -14.30 -2.55
N SER A 207 -1.51 -14.77 -1.30
CA SER A 207 -1.47 -13.90 -0.12
C SER A 207 -0.07 -13.37 0.16
N CYS A 208 0.92 -14.25 0.37
CA CYS A 208 2.26 -13.86 0.80
C CYS A 208 3.28 -13.75 -0.36
N GLY A 209 2.98 -14.28 -1.53
CA GLY A 209 3.89 -14.29 -2.68
C GLY A 209 5.03 -15.32 -2.60
N ARG A 210 5.05 -16.19 -1.59
CA ARG A 210 6.03 -17.28 -1.49
C ARG A 210 5.71 -18.39 -2.49
N ARG A 211 6.73 -18.90 -3.17
CA ARG A 211 6.58 -20.00 -4.13
C ARG A 211 6.32 -21.32 -3.42
N HIS A 212 5.57 -22.20 -4.07
CA HIS A 212 5.32 -23.55 -3.55
C HIS A 212 6.55 -24.46 -3.67
N ASP A 213 7.43 -24.20 -4.63
CA ASP A 213 8.64 -24.97 -4.96
C ASP A 213 9.82 -24.81 -3.98
N GLY A 214 9.71 -23.96 -2.95
CA GLY A 214 10.84 -23.76 -2.03
C GLY A 214 11.65 -22.49 -2.30
N HIS A 215 11.67 -22.04 -3.55
CA HIS A 215 12.69 -21.14 -4.07
C HIS A 215 12.16 -19.70 -4.18
N ASP A 216 12.02 -19.05 -3.04
CA ASP A 216 11.63 -17.63 -2.99
C ASP A 216 12.76 -16.75 -3.57
N PRO A 217 12.43 -15.67 -4.32
CA PRO A 217 13.45 -14.77 -4.83
C PRO A 217 14.32 -14.18 -3.72
N ALA A 218 15.65 -14.20 -3.91
CA ALA A 218 16.63 -13.81 -2.89
C ALA A 218 16.38 -12.40 -2.30
N TRP A 219 15.88 -11.46 -3.12
CA TRP A 219 15.57 -10.09 -2.70
C TRP A 219 14.41 -10.00 -1.69
N THR A 220 13.58 -11.04 -1.57
CA THR A 220 12.44 -11.12 -0.64
C THR A 220 12.78 -11.75 0.71
N THR A 221 14.02 -12.22 0.87
CA THR A 221 14.53 -12.71 2.16
C THR A 221 14.59 -11.57 3.18
N PRO A 222 14.39 -11.83 4.49
CA PRO A 222 14.44 -10.77 5.51
C PRO A 222 15.76 -9.98 5.50
N ALA A 223 16.89 -10.67 5.29
CA ALA A 223 18.21 -10.03 5.22
C ALA A 223 18.36 -9.11 4.00
N ALA A 224 17.94 -9.55 2.81
CA ALA A 224 17.97 -8.70 1.63
C ALA A 224 17.00 -7.51 1.77
N ALA A 225 15.78 -7.77 2.24
CA ALA A 225 14.77 -6.75 2.54
C ALA A 225 15.26 -5.70 3.54
N ALA A 226 16.08 -6.09 4.52
CA ALA A 226 16.70 -5.13 5.45
C ALA A 226 17.68 -4.19 4.75
N ARG A 227 18.46 -4.68 3.78
CA ARG A 227 19.46 -3.86 3.08
C ARG A 227 18.81 -2.85 2.15
N TRP A 228 18.00 -3.31 1.18
CA TRP A 228 17.39 -2.40 0.22
C TRP A 228 16.27 -1.56 0.86
N GLY A 229 15.56 -2.11 1.86
CA GLY A 229 14.55 -1.38 2.63
C GLY A 229 15.12 -0.22 3.44
N ARG A 230 16.35 -0.37 3.98
CA ARG A 230 17.07 0.73 4.64
C ARG A 230 17.34 1.87 3.66
N THR A 231 17.86 1.57 2.48
CA THR A 231 18.11 2.60 1.45
C THR A 231 16.82 3.31 1.06
N ALA A 232 15.75 2.55 0.80
CA ALA A 232 14.45 3.12 0.47
C ALA A 232 13.90 4.02 1.58
N ALA A 233 14.01 3.61 2.86
CA ALA A 233 13.56 4.40 3.99
C ALA A 233 14.38 5.69 4.19
N LEU A 234 15.69 5.64 3.95
CA LEU A 234 16.55 6.82 4.02
C LEU A 234 16.21 7.84 2.93
N VAL A 235 16.03 7.39 1.68
CA VAL A 235 15.56 8.26 0.58
C VAL A 235 14.19 8.85 0.91
N ALA A 236 13.27 8.00 1.40
CA ALA A 236 11.91 8.43 1.76
C ALA A 236 11.87 9.42 2.93
N ALA A 237 12.83 9.38 3.85
CA ALA A 237 12.93 10.34 4.95
C ALA A 237 13.68 11.63 4.54
N ALA A 238 14.66 11.53 3.63
CA ALA A 238 15.45 12.67 3.18
C ALA A 238 14.60 13.71 2.45
N ILE A 239 13.63 13.29 1.63
CA ILE A 239 12.83 14.19 0.79
C ILE A 239 11.91 15.11 1.64
N PRO A 240 11.09 14.59 2.58
CA PRO A 240 10.32 15.46 3.49
C PRO A 240 11.21 16.30 4.41
N THR A 241 12.41 15.81 4.76
CA THR A 241 13.38 16.59 5.54
C THR A 241 13.86 17.80 4.73
N PHE A 242 14.17 17.62 3.44
CA PHE A 242 14.55 18.71 2.56
C PHE A 242 13.43 19.76 2.41
N TYR A 243 12.18 19.30 2.26
CA TYR A 243 11.00 20.19 2.28
C TYR A 243 10.88 20.95 3.61
N ALA A 244 11.08 20.28 4.74
CA ALA A 244 10.99 20.93 6.04
C ALA A 244 12.08 21.99 6.24
N VAL A 245 13.31 21.74 5.76
CA VAL A 245 14.41 22.70 5.86
C VAL A 245 14.07 24.00 5.15
N THR A 246 13.45 23.98 3.96
CA THR A 246 13.06 25.21 3.27
C THR A 246 11.99 25.98 4.05
N ARG A 247 10.96 25.29 4.56
CA ARG A 247 9.89 25.92 5.34
C ARG A 247 10.37 26.50 6.67
N ILE A 248 11.26 25.80 7.37
CA ILE A 248 11.84 26.28 8.64
C ILE A 248 12.77 27.45 8.38
N ALA A 249 13.56 27.44 7.31
CA ALA A 249 14.41 28.57 6.93
C ALA A 249 13.59 29.86 6.76
N TRP A 250 12.44 29.80 6.08
CA TRP A 250 11.57 30.95 5.89
C TRP A 250 11.00 31.50 7.20
N VAL A 251 10.61 30.61 8.13
CA VAL A 251 10.14 31.02 9.47
C VAL A 251 11.25 31.73 10.25
N LEU A 252 12.51 31.33 10.04
CA LEU A 252 13.68 31.99 10.64
C LEU A 252 14.08 33.28 9.90
N GLY A 253 13.31 33.73 8.91
CA GLY A 253 13.62 34.91 8.09
C GLY A 253 14.73 34.69 7.07
N ILE A 254 15.13 33.44 6.79
CA ILE A 254 16.15 33.11 5.81
C ILE A 254 15.47 32.87 4.45
N PRO A 255 15.73 33.70 3.42
CA PRO A 255 15.10 33.58 2.09
C PRO A 255 15.70 32.46 1.24
N LEU A 256 15.62 31.23 1.74
CA LEU A 256 16.15 30.05 1.05
C LEU A 256 15.26 29.70 -0.15
N GLY A 257 15.67 30.14 -1.34
CA GLY A 257 14.96 29.87 -2.59
C GLY A 257 13.56 30.49 -2.67
N PHE A 258 13.36 31.59 -1.96
CA PHE A 258 12.12 32.34 -1.93
C PHE A 258 12.47 33.83 -1.85
N SER A 259 11.68 34.71 -2.48
CA SER A 259 12.02 36.13 -2.50
C SER A 259 12.02 36.73 -1.08
N PRO A 260 12.92 37.66 -0.75
CA PRO A 260 12.95 38.29 0.58
C PRO A 260 11.64 38.98 0.94
N ASP A 261 10.99 39.62 -0.05
CA ASP A 261 9.70 40.30 0.14
C ASP A 261 8.59 39.29 0.48
N ASP A 262 8.55 38.14 -0.19
CA ASP A 262 7.55 37.10 0.10
C ASP A 262 7.79 36.46 1.49
N VAL A 263 9.05 36.32 1.92
CA VAL A 263 9.37 35.85 3.28
C VAL A 263 8.92 36.86 4.34
N ALA A 264 9.16 38.15 4.10
CA ALA A 264 8.70 39.20 5.00
C ALA A 264 7.17 39.25 5.08
N GLN A 265 6.47 39.07 3.96
CA GLN A 265 5.02 38.96 3.92
C GLN A 265 4.51 37.74 4.69
N LEU A 266 5.14 36.57 4.50
CA LEU A 266 4.79 35.35 5.22
C LEU A 266 4.90 35.49 6.75
N ALA A 267 5.85 36.30 7.23
CA ALA A 267 6.02 36.60 8.64
C ALA A 267 4.93 37.55 9.18
N GLY A 268 4.41 38.47 8.34
CA GLY A 268 3.38 39.44 8.72
C GLY A 268 1.95 38.87 8.78
N ASP A 269 1.62 37.89 7.94
CA ASP A 269 0.24 37.41 7.73
C ASP A 269 -0.10 36.11 8.51
N ASP A 270 0.56 35.84 9.64
CA ASP A 270 0.49 34.55 10.37
C ASP A 270 0.88 33.31 9.54
N GLY A 271 1.42 33.51 8.33
CA GLY A 271 1.86 32.45 7.42
C GLY A 271 2.98 31.58 7.99
N TRP A 272 3.71 32.10 8.98
CA TRP A 272 4.71 31.37 9.75
C TRP A 272 4.11 30.16 10.50
N VAL A 273 2.85 30.22 10.96
CA VAL A 273 2.17 29.10 11.63
C VAL A 273 1.94 27.96 10.65
N ALA A 274 1.49 28.28 9.44
CA ALA A 274 1.29 27.30 8.38
C ALA A 274 2.63 26.69 7.93
N ALA A 275 3.68 27.51 7.78
CA ALA A 275 5.01 27.05 7.40
C ALA A 275 5.65 26.15 8.48
N LEU A 276 5.54 26.51 9.76
CA LEU A 276 5.98 25.67 10.88
C LEU A 276 5.17 24.38 10.98
N GLY A 277 3.85 24.45 10.80
CA GLY A 277 2.98 23.28 10.78
C GLY A 277 3.42 22.30 9.69
N LEU A 278 3.55 22.78 8.45
CA LEU A 278 3.97 21.96 7.31
C LEU A 278 5.38 21.40 7.48
N GLY A 279 6.35 22.22 7.90
CA GLY A 279 7.73 21.78 8.15
C GLY A 279 7.83 20.80 9.30
N GLY A 280 7.12 21.05 10.40
CA GLY A 280 7.06 20.19 11.58
C GLY A 280 6.43 18.83 11.28
N PHE A 281 5.26 18.81 10.63
CA PHE A 281 4.62 17.57 10.20
C PHE A 281 5.49 16.78 9.22
N ALA A 282 6.19 17.44 8.30
CA ALA A 282 7.13 16.81 7.40
C ALA A 282 8.31 16.16 8.15
N LEU A 283 8.88 16.83 9.16
CA LEU A 283 9.93 16.24 10.03
C LEU A 283 9.42 15.06 10.85
N VAL A 284 8.24 15.18 11.46
CA VAL A 284 7.62 14.06 12.19
C VAL A 284 7.41 12.87 11.25
N GLY A 285 6.89 13.11 10.05
CA GLY A 285 6.72 12.09 9.01
C GLY A 285 8.05 11.46 8.58
N ALA A 286 9.12 12.26 8.43
CA ALA A 286 10.45 11.77 8.11
C ALA A 286 11.01 10.88 9.23
N VAL A 287 10.90 11.30 10.49
CA VAL A 287 11.30 10.50 11.65
C VAL A 287 10.50 9.20 11.68
N LEU A 288 9.16 9.25 11.55
CA LEU A 288 8.29 8.08 11.47
C LEU A 288 8.72 7.10 10.36
N THR A 289 9.15 7.63 9.21
CA THR A 289 9.64 6.84 8.07
C THR A 289 10.93 6.09 8.41
N LEU A 290 11.84 6.66 9.21
CA LEU A 290 13.03 5.94 9.70
C LEU A 290 12.64 4.72 10.56
N GLY A 291 11.46 4.74 11.19
CA GLY A 291 10.90 3.63 11.93
C GLY A 291 10.71 2.36 11.11
N LEU A 292 10.53 2.49 9.79
CA LEU A 292 10.39 1.35 8.87
C LEU A 292 11.66 0.48 8.81
N PHE A 293 12.82 0.98 9.23
CA PHE A 293 14.04 0.16 9.31
C PHE A 293 14.68 0.10 10.70
N GLN A 294 14.34 1.03 11.60
CA GLN A 294 14.89 1.12 12.95
C GLN A 294 14.15 0.23 13.96
N ARG A 295 14.83 -0.08 15.08
CA ARG A 295 14.29 -0.97 16.13
C ARG A 295 13.01 -0.44 16.79
N TRP A 296 12.85 0.87 16.89
CA TRP A 296 11.69 1.48 17.55
C TRP A 296 10.39 1.38 16.75
N GLY A 297 10.46 1.23 15.42
CA GLY A 297 9.29 0.92 14.60
C GLY A 297 8.90 -0.56 14.65
N GLU A 298 9.73 -1.38 15.29
CA GLU A 298 9.53 -2.81 15.45
C GLU A 298 9.08 -3.20 16.86
N VAL A 299 9.59 -2.48 17.86
CA VAL A 299 9.26 -2.61 19.28
C VAL A 299 9.13 -1.21 19.85
N PHE A 300 8.01 -0.96 20.54
CA PHE A 300 7.75 0.35 21.13
C PHE A 300 8.86 0.75 22.12
N PRO A 301 9.41 1.98 22.01
CA PRO A 301 10.41 2.50 22.93
C PRO A 301 9.97 2.46 24.40
N ARG A 302 10.93 2.50 25.33
CA ARG A 302 10.63 2.46 26.77
C ARG A 302 9.82 3.67 27.27
N TRP A 303 9.88 4.79 26.57
CA TRP A 303 9.16 6.01 26.91
C TRP A 303 7.70 6.04 26.42
N THR A 304 7.26 5.08 25.58
CA THR A 304 5.86 5.06 25.15
C THR A 304 4.97 4.52 26.27
N VAL A 305 4.24 5.43 26.91
CA VAL A 305 3.34 5.12 28.03
C VAL A 305 2.35 4.01 27.64
N GLY A 306 2.29 2.94 28.45
CA GLY A 306 1.38 1.81 28.26
C GLY A 306 1.75 0.80 27.15
N LEU A 307 2.71 1.12 26.28
CA LEU A 307 3.11 0.27 25.14
C LEU A 307 4.58 -0.17 25.17
N ALA A 308 5.37 0.36 26.10
CA ALA A 308 6.80 0.08 26.24
C ALA A 308 7.14 -1.42 26.11
N GLY A 309 8.08 -1.75 25.21
CA GLY A 309 8.55 -3.12 24.99
C GLY A 309 7.61 -4.04 24.22
N ARG A 310 6.37 -3.60 23.89
CA ARG A 310 5.46 -4.39 23.04
C ARG A 310 5.90 -4.34 21.59
N ARG A 311 5.62 -5.42 20.85
CA ARG A 311 5.85 -5.47 19.40
C ARG A 311 4.87 -4.55 18.69
N VAL A 312 5.38 -3.71 17.79
CA VAL A 312 4.55 -2.85 16.94
C VAL A 312 3.75 -3.73 15.96
N PRO A 313 2.40 -3.64 15.94
CA PRO A 313 1.59 -4.34 14.96
C PRO A 313 1.96 -3.93 13.54
N VAL A 314 2.13 -4.90 12.62
CA VAL A 314 2.58 -4.61 11.25
C VAL A 314 1.65 -3.61 10.54
N GLY A 315 0.33 -3.73 10.75
CA GLY A 315 -0.66 -2.83 10.17
C GLY A 315 -0.53 -1.38 10.64
N LEU A 316 -0.04 -1.15 11.87
CA LEU A 316 0.11 0.20 12.42
C LEU A 316 1.13 1.03 11.63
N ALA A 317 2.17 0.40 11.08
CA ALA A 317 3.14 1.07 10.23
C ALA A 317 2.76 1.00 8.74
N VAL A 318 2.30 -0.17 8.28
CA VAL A 318 2.07 -0.41 6.84
C VAL A 318 0.89 0.40 6.29
N VAL A 319 -0.23 0.47 7.02
CA VAL A 319 -1.44 1.16 6.54
C VAL A 319 -1.21 2.65 6.33
N PRO A 320 -0.78 3.45 7.33
CA PRO A 320 -0.58 4.88 7.13
C PRO A 320 0.50 5.17 6.09
N ALA A 321 1.62 4.43 6.09
CA ALA A 321 2.68 4.63 5.11
C ALA A 321 2.23 4.31 3.68
N THR A 322 1.37 3.30 3.49
CA THR A 322 0.76 3.01 2.18
C THR A 322 -0.21 4.11 1.75
N VAL A 323 -1.05 4.61 2.66
CA VAL A 323 -1.99 5.71 2.36
C VAL A 323 -1.23 6.96 1.92
N VAL A 324 -0.18 7.35 2.66
CA VAL A 324 0.66 8.50 2.31
C VAL A 324 1.36 8.26 0.97
N ALA A 325 1.96 7.09 0.75
CA ALA A 325 2.63 6.80 -0.52
C ALA A 325 1.67 6.91 -1.72
N VAL A 326 0.44 6.40 -1.58
CA VAL A 326 -0.58 6.47 -2.65
C VAL A 326 -1.06 7.91 -2.88
N ALA A 327 -1.25 8.70 -1.83
CA ALA A 327 -1.74 10.08 -1.95
C ALA A 327 -0.67 11.05 -2.48
N VAL A 328 0.60 10.84 -2.13
CA VAL A 328 1.71 11.70 -2.53
C VAL A 328 2.00 11.60 -4.03
N LEU A 329 1.80 10.44 -4.65
CA LEU A 329 2.13 10.23 -6.06
C LEU A 329 1.35 11.15 -7.02
N PRO A 330 0.00 11.19 -7.01
CA PRO A 330 -0.76 12.11 -7.85
C PRO A 330 -0.51 13.57 -7.47
N ALA A 331 -0.28 13.86 -6.18
CA ALA A 331 0.05 15.21 -5.73
C ALA A 331 1.37 15.71 -6.33
N GLY A 332 2.42 14.88 -6.29
CA GLY A 332 3.72 15.20 -6.87
C GLY A 332 3.64 15.36 -8.39
N LEU A 333 2.92 14.47 -9.08
CA LEU A 333 2.71 14.58 -10.53
C LEU A 333 1.97 15.86 -10.91
N SER A 334 0.92 16.22 -10.15
CA SER A 334 0.17 17.45 -10.37
C SER A 334 1.05 18.69 -10.20
N LEU A 335 1.87 18.72 -9.14
CA LEU A 335 2.79 19.83 -8.89
C LEU A 335 3.91 19.93 -9.94
N ILE A 336 4.37 18.81 -10.49
CA ILE A 336 5.31 18.82 -11.62
C ILE A 336 4.65 19.47 -12.85
N VAL A 337 3.45 19.01 -13.24
CA VAL A 337 2.75 19.56 -14.41
C VAL A 337 2.47 21.06 -14.24
N LEU A 338 2.04 21.47 -13.05
CA LEU A 338 1.76 22.87 -12.76
C LEU A 338 3.05 23.70 -12.67
N GLY A 339 4.11 23.17 -12.04
CA GLY A 339 5.37 23.89 -11.83
C GLY A 339 6.22 24.08 -13.08
N PHE A 340 6.06 23.23 -14.09
CA PHE A 340 6.68 23.40 -15.42
C PHE A 340 5.79 24.12 -16.43
N GLY A 341 4.53 24.40 -16.11
CA GLY A 341 3.63 25.20 -16.93
C GLY A 341 3.79 26.71 -16.70
N GLU A 342 3.09 27.53 -17.49
CA GLU A 342 2.96 28.99 -17.27
C GLU A 342 2.02 29.27 -16.08
N SER A 343 2.44 28.93 -14.87
CA SER A 343 1.63 29.06 -13.66
C SER A 343 2.33 29.86 -12.56
N ARG A 344 1.58 30.21 -11.50
CA ARG A 344 2.11 30.86 -10.29
C ARG A 344 3.13 30.01 -9.52
N LEU A 345 3.33 28.74 -9.90
CA LEU A 345 4.30 27.82 -9.31
C LEU A 345 5.51 27.57 -10.23
N ALA A 346 5.80 28.48 -11.17
CA ALA A 346 6.95 28.36 -12.04
C ALA A 346 8.25 28.20 -11.25
N LEU A 347 9.09 27.24 -11.63
CA LEU A 347 10.39 26.99 -11.01
C LEU A 347 11.41 28.06 -11.44
N THR A 348 11.63 29.07 -10.61
CA THR A 348 12.60 30.15 -10.84
C THR A 348 13.65 30.20 -9.73
N ALA A 349 14.68 31.04 -9.90
CA ALA A 349 15.70 31.26 -8.87
C ALA A 349 15.10 31.75 -7.53
N ASP A 350 13.98 32.49 -7.59
CA ASP A 350 13.33 33.09 -6.44
C ASP A 350 12.11 32.28 -5.94
N SER A 351 11.83 31.11 -6.51
CA SER A 351 10.70 30.27 -6.10
C SER A 351 11.05 28.78 -5.91
N TRP A 352 12.30 28.37 -6.20
CA TRP A 352 12.68 26.96 -6.13
C TRP A 352 12.52 26.38 -4.72
N GLY A 353 12.64 27.17 -3.66
CA GLY A 353 12.40 26.71 -2.29
C GLY A 353 10.94 26.35 -2.03
N ALA A 354 10.01 26.96 -2.78
CA ALA A 354 8.58 26.67 -2.72
C ALA A 354 8.23 25.39 -3.48
N VAL A 355 8.76 25.23 -4.69
CA VAL A 355 8.32 24.22 -5.66
C VAL A 355 9.32 23.08 -5.80
N GLY A 356 10.61 23.36 -5.78
CA GLY A 356 11.70 22.39 -5.97
C GLY A 356 11.60 21.13 -5.11
N PRO A 357 11.41 21.23 -3.77
CA PRO A 357 11.23 20.04 -2.93
C PRO A 357 10.04 19.16 -3.35
N THR A 358 8.98 19.75 -3.91
CA THR A 358 7.78 19.02 -4.35
C THR A 358 8.00 18.21 -5.61
N LEU A 359 8.98 18.57 -6.44
CA LEU A 359 9.37 17.79 -7.63
C LEU A 359 9.93 16.40 -7.26
N LEU A 360 10.40 16.24 -6.03
CA LEU A 360 10.91 14.97 -5.50
C LEU A 360 9.79 14.05 -4.96
N TRP A 361 8.53 14.51 -4.91
CA TRP A 361 7.44 13.74 -4.34
C TRP A 361 7.13 12.40 -5.03
N PRO A 362 7.23 12.25 -6.36
CA PRO A 362 7.10 10.92 -6.98
C PRO A 362 8.18 9.95 -6.50
N VAL A 363 9.42 10.42 -6.35
CA VAL A 363 10.52 9.62 -5.81
C VAL A 363 10.24 9.28 -4.33
N TRP A 364 9.75 10.24 -3.55
CA TRP A 364 9.36 10.01 -2.16
C TRP A 364 8.26 8.95 -2.04
N SER A 365 7.21 9.03 -2.85
CA SER A 365 6.12 8.05 -2.89
C SER A 365 6.64 6.63 -3.18
N LEU A 366 7.44 6.49 -4.24
CA LEU A 366 8.00 5.18 -4.62
C LEU A 366 8.95 4.64 -3.55
N ALA A 367 9.81 5.49 -2.98
CA ALA A 367 10.73 5.11 -1.91
C ALA A 367 9.98 4.71 -0.63
N LEU A 368 8.93 5.46 -0.25
CA LEU A 368 8.10 5.15 0.92
C LEU A 368 7.32 3.85 0.71
N GLY A 369 6.75 3.63 -0.48
CA GLY A 369 6.09 2.37 -0.84
C GLY A 369 7.06 1.18 -0.79
N ALA A 370 8.27 1.35 -1.31
CA ALA A 370 9.32 0.34 -1.24
C ALA A 370 9.74 0.05 0.21
N ALA A 371 10.01 1.08 1.03
CA ALA A 371 10.35 0.94 2.43
C ALA A 371 9.23 0.23 3.23
N THR A 372 7.98 0.58 2.95
CA THR A 372 6.79 -0.05 3.54
C THR A 372 6.70 -1.52 3.19
N TYR A 373 6.98 -1.86 1.92
CA TYR A 373 6.99 -3.24 1.46
C TYR A 373 8.15 -4.04 2.07
N ALA A 374 9.34 -3.46 2.19
CA ALA A 374 10.47 -4.07 2.90
C ALA A 374 10.13 -4.35 4.37
N TYR A 375 9.53 -3.38 5.06
CA TYR A 375 9.09 -3.53 6.44
C TYR A 375 8.12 -4.71 6.56
N TRP A 376 7.13 -4.81 5.67
CA TRP A 376 6.23 -5.95 5.62
C TRP A 376 6.96 -7.29 5.34
N LEU A 377 7.92 -7.32 4.41
CA LEU A 377 8.68 -8.53 4.07
C LEU A 377 9.53 -9.06 5.22
N ARG A 378 10.12 -8.17 6.03
CA ARG A 378 10.90 -8.56 7.22
C ARG A 378 10.02 -9.03 8.36
N ARG A 379 8.82 -8.47 8.48
CA ARG A 379 7.91 -8.67 9.62
C ARG A 379 6.81 -9.69 9.38
N ARG A 380 6.66 -10.19 8.15
CA ARG A 380 5.72 -11.28 7.85
C ARG A 380 6.22 -12.60 8.45
N GLY A 381 5.46 -13.16 9.37
CA GLY A 381 5.69 -14.51 9.89
C GLY A 381 5.15 -15.59 8.96
N ALA A 382 4.90 -16.78 9.52
CA ALA A 382 4.28 -17.89 8.82
C ALA A 382 2.95 -17.47 8.17
N CYS A 383 2.82 -17.72 6.87
CA CYS A 383 1.62 -17.40 6.12
C CYS A 383 0.50 -18.36 6.53
N ARG A 384 -0.63 -17.84 6.99
CA ARG A 384 -1.79 -18.68 7.35
C ARG A 384 -2.43 -19.43 6.18
N VAL A 385 -2.12 -19.03 4.93
CA VAL A 385 -2.71 -19.63 3.71
C VAL A 385 -1.84 -20.79 3.19
N CYS A 386 -0.52 -20.64 3.16
CA CYS A 386 0.38 -21.70 2.69
C CYS A 386 1.24 -22.35 3.79
N ALA A 387 1.05 -21.96 5.06
CA ALA A 387 1.81 -22.39 6.24
C ALA A 387 3.32 -22.14 6.22
N ARG A 388 3.86 -21.44 5.20
CA ARG A 388 5.32 -21.18 5.06
C ARG A 388 5.76 -19.93 5.82
N GLY A 389 6.87 -20.03 6.56
CA GLY A 389 7.46 -18.99 7.43
C GLY A 389 8.88 -18.65 7.09
#